data_AF-A0A3D1SEC3-F1
#
_entry.id   AF-A0A3D1SEC3-F1
#
_cell.length_a   1.000
_cell.length_b   1.000
_cell.length_c   1.000
_cell.angle_alpha   90.00
_cell.angle_beta   90.00
_cell.angle_gamma   90.00
#
_symmetry.space_group_name_H-M   'P 1'
#
loop_
_entity.id
_entity.type
_entity.pdbx_description
1 polymer ?
#
loop_
_entity_poly.entity_id
_entity_poly.type
_entity_poly.pdbx_seq_one_letter_code
_entity_poly.pdbx_strand_id
1 'polypeptide(L)'
;MKILKKAAALIIAAAISLSPITAAYAQSNESAVMDETHNPEPTIDISDADYKPIDKTKFVKWNVGDKPAENTKYYIDGTVKIPSNKVIEFPKSSTLVVCEGADLGIYAGTSLIIGGTLIVEPKARVTLTGKLTIKQGAGFANYGTVVSTTKGIIRISSDAINHGTGTMILSGVTYIYNSGSFINRGQVTFAKKSVTAITGNFSTTEEARIFLKGVMRVTINGTVSLNGYFSLIGELEVSGKLFFEKNVRYYRVNGSTLSASKSARIVDYRSDGNGAKPDLFSTGMKGIDVSSWQDAIDWKKVKNSGV
;
A
#
# COMPACT_ATOMS: atom_id res chain seq x y z
N MET A 1 -23.47 -12.97 -50.89
CA MET A 1 -24.44 -13.94 -50.33
C MET A 1 -24.04 -14.23 -48.89
N LYS A 2 -24.93 -13.89 -47.94
CA LYS A 2 -25.12 -14.34 -46.53
C LYS A 2 -23.90 -14.94 -45.79
N ILE A 3 -23.36 -14.29 -44.74
CA ILE A 3 -23.79 -14.40 -43.31
C ILE A 3 -23.91 -15.86 -42.83
N LEU A 4 -23.02 -16.29 -41.93
CA LEU A 4 -23.27 -16.98 -40.64
C LEU A 4 -21.90 -17.22 -39.96
N LYS A 5 -21.48 -16.49 -38.90
CA LYS A 5 -21.79 -16.61 -37.46
C LYS A 5 -21.35 -17.93 -36.77
N LYS A 6 -20.34 -17.76 -35.90
CA LYS A 6 -20.16 -18.31 -34.53
C LYS A 6 -20.07 -19.84 -34.34
N ALA A 7 -18.93 -20.32 -33.82
CA ALA A 7 -18.69 -20.60 -32.39
C ALA A 7 -17.61 -21.68 -32.18
N ALA A 8 -16.83 -21.48 -31.10
CA ALA A 8 -15.97 -22.44 -30.39
C ALA A 8 -14.70 -22.93 -31.10
N ALA A 9 -13.56 -23.14 -30.46
CA ALA A 9 -13.03 -22.73 -29.16
C ALA A 9 -11.56 -23.19 -29.14
N LEU A 10 -10.77 -22.51 -28.30
CA LEU A 10 -9.76 -23.12 -27.43
C LEU A 10 -8.32 -23.35 -27.94
N ILE A 11 -7.43 -22.90 -27.06
CA ILE A 11 -5.99 -23.17 -26.93
C ILE A 11 -5.07 -22.39 -27.88
N ILE A 12 -4.97 -21.08 -27.60
CA ILE A 12 -3.66 -20.42 -27.66
C ILE A 12 -3.28 -20.11 -26.23
N ALA A 13 -2.44 -20.98 -25.67
CA ALA A 13 -1.67 -20.71 -24.47
C ALA A 13 -0.72 -19.54 -24.77
N ALA A 14 -1.23 -18.31 -24.66
CA ALA A 14 -0.39 -17.13 -24.58
C ALA A 14 0.23 -17.13 -23.19
N ALA A 15 1.42 -17.71 -23.11
CA ALA A 15 2.39 -17.46 -22.06
C ALA A 15 2.57 -15.94 -21.94
N ILE A 16 1.85 -15.33 -21.00
CA ILE A 16 2.28 -14.06 -20.43
C ILE A 16 3.47 -14.44 -19.57
N SER A 17 4.66 -14.40 -20.19
CA SER A 17 5.92 -14.29 -19.48
C SER A 17 5.76 -13.16 -18.47
N LEU A 18 5.61 -13.51 -17.20
CA LEU A 18 5.93 -12.62 -16.10
C LEU A 18 7.41 -12.28 -16.27
N SER A 19 7.72 -11.16 -16.91
CA SER A 19 9.06 -10.62 -16.89
C SER A 19 9.48 -10.51 -15.43
N PRO A 20 10.66 -11.04 -15.02
CA PRO A 20 11.16 -10.80 -13.68
C PRO A 20 11.34 -9.28 -13.54
N ILE A 21 10.58 -8.68 -12.62
CA ILE A 21 10.73 -7.27 -12.29
C ILE A 21 12.03 -7.16 -11.48
N THR A 22 13.15 -6.95 -12.16
CA THR A 22 14.39 -6.48 -11.52
C THR A 22 14.17 -5.05 -11.08
N ALA A 23 13.87 -4.85 -9.80
CA ALA A 23 14.04 -3.56 -9.15
C ALA A 23 15.54 -3.23 -9.17
N ALA A 24 15.92 -2.09 -9.76
CA ALA A 24 17.31 -1.65 -9.79
C ALA A 24 17.83 -1.49 -8.35
N TYR A 25 18.87 -2.25 -8.02
CA TYR A 25 19.59 -2.17 -6.76
C TYR A 25 20.41 -0.87 -6.75
N ALA A 26 20.08 0.06 -5.85
CA ALA A 26 20.96 1.17 -5.52
C ALA A 26 21.76 0.79 -4.25
N GLN A 27 23.08 0.95 -4.28
CA GLN A 27 23.96 0.69 -3.14
C GLN A 27 23.65 1.68 -2.00
N SER A 28 23.52 1.15 -0.78
CA SER A 28 23.35 1.92 0.44
C SER A 28 24.71 2.34 1.00
N ASN A 29 24.90 3.64 1.26
CA ASN A 29 25.84 4.11 2.28
C ASN A 29 25.07 4.14 3.60
N GLU A 30 25.30 3.17 4.47
CA GLU A 30 24.72 3.15 5.81
C GLU A 30 25.50 4.09 6.73
N SER A 31 24.79 5.05 7.33
CA SER A 31 25.20 5.67 8.60
C SER A 31 24.21 5.23 9.66
N ALA A 32 24.72 4.85 10.84
CA ALA A 32 23.94 4.43 11.99
C ALA A 32 22.93 5.53 12.38
N VAL A 33 21.63 5.24 12.26
CA VAL A 33 20.54 6.14 12.70
C VAL A 33 20.00 5.61 14.03
N MET A 34 19.96 6.50 15.03
CA MET A 34 19.37 6.30 16.35
C MET A 34 17.88 5.96 16.25
N ASP A 35 17.42 5.07 17.13
CA ASP A 35 16.13 4.37 17.13
C ASP A 35 14.99 5.28 17.65
N GLU A 36 14.46 6.14 16.78
CA GLU A 36 13.23 6.93 17.01
C GLU A 36 12.04 6.32 16.26
N THR A 37 10.82 6.66 16.69
CA THR A 37 9.53 6.19 16.14
C THR A 37 9.53 6.02 14.62
N HIS A 38 9.37 4.78 14.15
CA HIS A 38 9.40 4.40 12.72
C HIS A 38 8.16 4.79 11.91
N ASN A 39 7.23 5.52 12.53
CA ASN A 39 6.06 6.09 11.87
C ASN A 39 6.42 7.51 11.42
N PRO A 40 6.65 7.75 10.11
CA PRO A 40 6.91 9.10 9.63
C PRO A 40 5.67 9.98 9.90
N GLU A 41 5.90 11.16 10.46
CA GLU A 41 4.88 12.20 10.54
C GLU A 41 4.45 12.58 9.12
N PRO A 42 3.14 12.64 8.82
CA PRO A 42 2.69 13.08 7.51
C PRO A 42 3.11 14.53 7.26
N THR A 43 3.59 14.82 6.06
CA THR A 43 3.90 16.17 5.58
C THR A 43 2.65 16.96 5.21
N ILE A 44 1.49 16.32 5.22
CA ILE A 44 0.20 16.91 4.87
C ILE A 44 -0.64 16.96 6.14
N ASP A 45 -0.97 18.18 6.57
CA ASP A 45 -1.80 18.44 7.75
C ASP A 45 -3.25 18.05 7.46
N ILE A 46 -3.60 16.82 7.84
CA ILE A 46 -4.95 16.30 7.77
C ILE A 46 -5.22 15.65 9.13
N SER A 47 -6.01 16.33 9.95
CA SER A 47 -6.26 15.92 11.33
C SER A 47 -7.08 14.63 11.41
N ASP A 48 -6.79 13.84 12.45
CA ASP A 48 -7.59 12.67 12.85
C ASP A 48 -8.86 13.04 13.63
N ALA A 49 -9.06 14.34 13.89
CA ALA A 49 -10.32 14.82 14.45
C ALA A 49 -11.48 14.48 13.51
N ASP A 50 -12.68 14.32 14.07
CA ASP A 50 -13.92 14.08 13.31
C ASP A 50 -13.95 14.96 12.06
N TYR A 51 -13.80 14.33 10.89
CA TYR A 51 -13.73 15.05 9.63
C TYR A 51 -14.98 15.91 9.49
N LYS A 52 -14.77 17.21 9.27
CA LYS A 52 -15.86 18.15 9.00
C LYS A 52 -16.07 18.24 7.50
N PRO A 53 -17.27 17.90 6.98
CA PRO A 53 -17.62 18.08 5.58
C PRO A 53 -17.28 19.49 5.09
N ILE A 54 -16.83 19.58 3.85
CA ILE A 54 -16.46 20.87 3.28
C ILE A 54 -17.65 21.83 3.18
N ASP A 55 -17.36 23.11 3.37
CA ASP A 55 -18.26 24.19 2.99
C ASP A 55 -18.21 24.37 1.46
N LYS A 56 -19.18 23.77 0.75
CA LYS A 56 -19.25 23.77 -0.72
C LYS A 56 -19.25 25.17 -1.34
N THR A 57 -19.63 26.22 -0.60
CA THR A 57 -19.60 27.61 -1.12
C THR A 57 -18.18 28.11 -1.41
N LYS A 58 -17.17 27.45 -0.82
CA LYS A 58 -15.74 27.76 -1.00
C LYS A 58 -15.07 26.87 -2.05
N PHE A 59 -15.85 26.03 -2.74
CA PHE A 59 -15.35 25.07 -3.72
C PHE A 59 -16.12 25.18 -5.03
N VAL A 60 -15.46 24.83 -6.12
CA VAL A 60 -16.02 24.77 -7.47
C VAL A 60 -16.50 23.35 -7.74
N LYS A 61 -17.74 23.17 -8.20
CA LYS A 61 -18.21 21.84 -8.62
C LYS A 61 -17.43 21.42 -9.87
N TRP A 62 -16.72 20.30 -9.82
CA TRP A 62 -15.98 19.80 -10.97
C TRP A 62 -16.86 18.91 -11.84
N ASN A 63 -16.88 19.17 -13.15
CA ASN A 63 -17.54 18.32 -14.12
C ASN A 63 -16.52 17.63 -15.02
N VAL A 64 -16.88 16.42 -15.47
CA VAL A 64 -16.05 15.65 -16.41
C VAL A 64 -15.93 16.43 -17.72
N GLY A 65 -14.71 16.82 -18.07
CA GLY A 65 -14.41 17.63 -19.26
C GLY A 65 -13.74 18.95 -18.91
N ASP A 66 -14.02 19.48 -17.71
CA ASP A 66 -13.36 20.68 -17.20
C ASP A 66 -11.90 20.36 -16.89
N LYS A 67 -10.98 21.19 -17.39
CA LYS A 67 -9.56 21.09 -17.10
C LYS A 67 -9.29 21.65 -15.70
N PRO A 68 -8.82 20.85 -14.74
CA PRO A 68 -8.47 21.36 -13.42
C PRO A 68 -7.31 22.38 -13.49
N ALA A 69 -7.38 23.38 -12.63
CA ALA A 69 -6.41 24.48 -12.54
C ALA A 69 -5.75 24.51 -11.16
N GLU A 70 -4.55 25.11 -11.10
CA GLU A 70 -3.84 25.33 -9.84
C GLU A 70 -4.64 26.26 -8.91
N ASN A 71 -4.36 26.18 -7.61
CA ASN A 71 -4.98 27.02 -6.56
C ASN A 71 -6.52 26.96 -6.51
N THR A 72 -7.11 25.94 -7.13
CA THR A 72 -8.56 25.78 -7.20
C THR A 72 -9.00 24.59 -6.36
N LYS A 73 -10.04 24.80 -5.56
CA LYS A 73 -10.65 23.78 -4.72
C LYS A 73 -11.92 23.26 -5.40
N TYR A 74 -11.93 21.98 -5.70
CA TYR A 74 -12.98 21.29 -6.44
C TYR A 74 -13.76 20.33 -5.54
N TYR A 75 -15.03 20.12 -5.85
CA TYR A 75 -15.82 19.06 -5.25
C TYR A 75 -16.66 18.31 -6.28
N ILE A 76 -17.02 17.08 -5.95
CA ILE A 76 -18.11 16.33 -6.60
C ILE A 76 -19.07 15.83 -5.53
N ASP A 77 -20.37 15.83 -5.82
CA ASP A 77 -21.43 15.47 -4.86
C ASP A 77 -22.46 14.48 -5.44
N GLY A 78 -22.07 13.77 -6.48
CA GLY A 78 -22.85 12.70 -7.11
C GLY A 78 -21.95 11.67 -7.76
N THR A 79 -22.52 10.78 -8.57
CA THR A 79 -21.72 9.80 -9.31
C THR A 79 -21.00 10.46 -10.48
N VAL A 80 -19.68 10.47 -10.44
CA VAL A 80 -18.81 10.94 -11.51
C VAL A 80 -18.00 9.78 -12.06
N LYS A 81 -18.10 9.55 -13.37
CA LYS A 81 -17.35 8.50 -14.06
C LYS A 81 -16.38 9.13 -15.04
N ILE A 82 -15.08 8.96 -14.81
CA ILE A 82 -14.06 9.40 -15.77
C ILE A 82 -14.17 8.49 -17.01
N PRO A 83 -14.41 9.05 -18.22
CA PRO A 83 -14.58 8.26 -19.43
C PRO A 83 -13.30 7.50 -19.78
N SER A 84 -13.44 6.30 -20.32
CA SER A 84 -12.31 5.47 -20.77
C SER A 84 -11.32 6.24 -21.63
N ASN A 85 -10.03 5.90 -21.52
CA ASN A 85 -8.93 6.50 -22.27
C ASN A 85 -8.69 8.00 -22.01
N LYS A 86 -9.20 8.54 -20.90
CA LYS A 86 -8.87 9.90 -20.44
C LYS A 86 -7.79 9.89 -19.37
N VAL A 87 -6.91 10.88 -19.46
CA VAL A 87 -5.99 11.28 -18.39
C VAL A 87 -6.51 12.60 -17.84
N ILE A 88 -6.86 12.62 -16.55
CA ILE A 88 -7.25 13.83 -15.82
C ILE A 88 -6.18 14.09 -14.79
N GLU A 89 -5.63 15.30 -14.81
CA GLU A 89 -4.65 15.74 -13.82
C GLU A 89 -5.20 16.93 -13.02
N PHE A 90 -5.24 16.76 -11.70
CA PHE A 90 -5.44 17.85 -10.74
C PHE A 90 -4.07 18.40 -10.39
N PRO A 91 -3.70 19.62 -10.84
CA PRO A 91 -2.34 20.12 -10.72
C PRO A 91 -1.99 20.47 -9.26
N LYS A 92 -0.73 20.84 -9.02
CA LYS A 92 -0.26 21.29 -7.70
C LYS A 92 -1.15 22.40 -7.11
N SER A 93 -1.21 22.45 -5.78
CA SER A 93 -2.03 23.42 -5.03
C SER A 93 -3.55 23.37 -5.31
N SER A 94 -4.03 22.43 -6.12
CA SER A 94 -5.46 22.17 -6.27
C SER A 94 -5.95 21.19 -5.18
N THR A 95 -7.25 21.15 -4.96
CA THR A 95 -7.88 20.13 -4.10
C THR A 95 -9.07 19.55 -4.82
N LEU A 96 -9.24 18.22 -4.82
CA LEU A 96 -10.47 17.55 -5.22
C LEU A 96 -11.07 16.86 -4.01
N VAL A 97 -12.33 17.14 -3.72
CA VAL A 97 -13.10 16.48 -2.67
C VAL A 97 -14.20 15.63 -3.27
N VAL A 98 -14.20 14.34 -2.95
CA VAL A 98 -15.32 13.44 -3.22
C VAL A 98 -16.23 13.50 -2.00
N CYS A 99 -17.31 14.27 -2.11
CA CYS A 99 -18.18 14.58 -0.97
C CYS A 99 -18.96 13.36 -0.47
N GLU A 100 -19.48 13.45 0.75
CA GLU A 100 -20.39 12.46 1.33
C GLU A 100 -21.50 12.06 0.33
N GLY A 101 -21.67 10.75 0.13
CA GLY A 101 -22.64 10.18 -0.82
C GLY A 101 -22.22 10.19 -2.29
N ALA A 102 -21.11 10.83 -2.67
CA ALA A 102 -20.59 10.81 -4.02
C ALA A 102 -19.83 9.52 -4.35
N ASP A 103 -19.73 9.19 -5.65
CA ASP A 103 -18.94 8.06 -6.14
C ASP A 103 -18.07 8.50 -7.33
N LEU A 104 -16.75 8.45 -7.16
CA LEU A 104 -15.78 8.70 -8.21
C LEU A 104 -15.31 7.40 -8.85
N GLY A 105 -15.71 7.16 -10.10
CA GLY A 105 -15.28 6.03 -10.89
C GLY A 105 -14.07 6.34 -11.79
N ILE A 106 -12.95 5.69 -11.54
CA ILE A 106 -11.73 5.72 -12.36
C ILE A 106 -11.67 4.38 -13.13
N TYR A 107 -12.25 4.32 -14.32
CA TYR A 107 -12.46 3.06 -15.05
C TYR A 107 -11.26 2.59 -15.89
N ALA A 108 -11.36 1.38 -16.46
CA ALA A 108 -10.31 0.81 -17.29
C ALA A 108 -9.89 1.78 -18.42
N GLY A 109 -8.57 1.87 -18.64
CA GLY A 109 -7.98 2.77 -19.62
C GLY A 109 -7.88 4.24 -19.16
N THR A 110 -8.40 4.61 -18.00
CA THR A 110 -8.28 5.98 -17.47
C THR A 110 -7.13 6.13 -16.48
N SER A 111 -6.62 7.36 -16.37
CA SER A 111 -5.68 7.75 -15.32
C SER A 111 -6.16 9.03 -14.65
N LEU A 112 -6.35 8.97 -13.33
CA LEU A 112 -6.47 10.14 -12.49
C LEU A 112 -5.12 10.41 -11.84
N ILE A 113 -4.59 11.61 -12.07
CA ILE A 113 -3.32 12.06 -11.55
C ILE A 113 -3.60 13.20 -10.57
N ILE A 114 -3.11 13.07 -9.36
CA ILE A 114 -3.23 14.05 -8.29
C ILE A 114 -1.83 14.65 -8.08
N GLY A 115 -1.67 15.89 -8.51
CA GLY A 115 -0.55 16.78 -8.18
C GLY A 115 -0.87 17.72 -7.02
N GLY A 116 -2.15 17.96 -6.73
CA GLY A 116 -2.66 18.67 -5.54
C GLY A 116 -3.07 17.71 -4.43
N THR A 117 -4.26 17.87 -3.86
CA THR A 117 -4.79 16.97 -2.82
C THR A 117 -6.09 16.30 -3.26
N LEU A 118 -6.23 15.00 -3.03
CA LEU A 118 -7.49 14.27 -3.14
C LEU A 118 -8.01 13.94 -1.73
N ILE A 119 -9.25 14.32 -1.44
CA ILE A 119 -9.95 14.01 -0.19
C ILE A 119 -11.19 13.18 -0.52
N VAL A 120 -11.38 12.06 0.17
CA VAL A 120 -12.57 11.23 0.08
C VAL A 120 -13.29 11.31 1.42
N GLU A 121 -14.44 12.00 1.45
CA GLU A 121 -15.21 12.23 2.68
C GLU A 121 -15.82 10.93 3.24
N PRO A 122 -16.24 10.91 4.52
CA PRO A 122 -17.03 9.82 5.06
C PRO A 122 -18.23 9.46 4.17
N LYS A 123 -18.51 8.16 4.04
CA LYS A 123 -19.57 7.59 3.18
C LYS A 123 -19.48 7.94 1.68
N ALA A 124 -18.43 8.62 1.25
CA ALA A 124 -18.08 8.76 -0.15
C ALA A 124 -17.36 7.50 -0.67
N ARG A 125 -17.36 7.32 -1.99
CA ARG A 125 -16.73 6.17 -2.63
C ARG A 125 -15.79 6.56 -3.77
N VAL A 126 -14.67 5.85 -3.88
CA VAL A 126 -13.84 5.83 -5.09
C VAL A 126 -13.77 4.39 -5.60
N THR A 127 -14.19 4.19 -6.85
CA THR A 127 -14.12 2.89 -7.54
C THR A 127 -13.01 2.91 -8.59
N LEU A 128 -11.96 2.10 -8.38
CA LEU A 128 -10.73 2.12 -9.16
C LEU A 128 -10.57 0.84 -10.01
N THR A 129 -10.73 0.96 -11.32
CA THR A 129 -10.38 -0.06 -12.32
C THR A 129 -9.27 0.41 -13.27
N GLY A 130 -9.05 1.72 -13.37
CA GLY A 130 -7.93 2.36 -14.08
C GLY A 130 -6.75 2.65 -13.15
N LYS A 131 -6.12 3.81 -13.34
CA LYS A 131 -4.92 4.22 -12.60
C LYS A 131 -5.19 5.44 -11.74
N LEU A 132 -4.82 5.39 -10.46
CA LEU A 132 -4.73 6.54 -9.56
C LEU A 132 -3.26 6.79 -9.25
N THR A 133 -2.78 8.01 -9.49
CA THR A 133 -1.39 8.40 -9.22
C THR A 133 -1.35 9.62 -8.32
N ILE A 134 -0.74 9.48 -7.15
CA ILE A 134 -0.43 10.58 -6.22
C ILE A 134 1.02 10.97 -6.47
N LYS A 135 1.23 12.14 -7.09
CA LYS A 135 2.58 12.66 -7.44
C LYS A 135 3.34 13.08 -6.18
N GLN A 136 4.66 13.24 -6.31
CA GLN A 136 5.47 13.84 -5.26
C GLN A 136 4.96 15.25 -4.91
N GLY A 137 4.87 15.57 -3.61
CA GLY A 137 4.32 16.83 -3.11
C GLY A 137 2.80 16.95 -3.17
N ALA A 138 2.11 15.91 -3.66
CA ALA A 138 0.66 15.81 -3.65
C ALA A 138 0.16 15.13 -2.36
N GLY A 139 -1.16 15.13 -2.15
CA GLY A 139 -1.79 14.47 -1.01
C GLY A 139 -2.98 13.59 -1.34
N PHE A 140 -3.15 12.55 -0.53
CA PHE A 140 -4.35 11.74 -0.55
C PHE A 140 -4.84 11.45 0.87
N ALA A 141 -6.06 11.87 1.19
CA ALA A 141 -6.76 11.51 2.42
C ALA A 141 -8.04 10.75 2.14
N ASN A 142 -8.18 9.60 2.77
CA ASN A 142 -9.39 8.79 2.71
C ASN A 142 -10.05 8.67 4.08
N TYR A 143 -11.25 9.23 4.20
CA TYR A 143 -12.19 9.02 5.29
C TYR A 143 -13.39 8.15 4.87
N GLY A 144 -13.53 7.91 3.56
CA GLY A 144 -14.61 7.12 2.96
C GLY A 144 -14.13 5.72 2.54
N THR A 145 -14.66 5.25 1.41
CA THR A 145 -14.37 3.92 0.88
C THR A 145 -13.65 3.97 -0.46
N VAL A 146 -12.51 3.30 -0.56
CA VAL A 146 -11.79 3.11 -1.82
C VAL A 146 -11.77 1.64 -2.17
N VAL A 147 -12.27 1.28 -3.35
CA VAL A 147 -12.27 -0.11 -3.83
C VAL A 147 -11.54 -0.19 -5.16
N SER A 148 -10.45 -0.94 -5.21
CA SER A 148 -9.78 -1.27 -6.46
C SER A 148 -10.14 -2.68 -6.94
N THR A 149 -10.36 -2.81 -8.25
CA THR A 149 -10.52 -4.10 -8.92
C THR A 149 -9.15 -4.69 -9.25
N THR A 150 -9.12 -5.92 -9.75
CA THR A 150 -7.87 -6.58 -10.17
C THR A 150 -7.12 -5.88 -11.31
N LYS A 151 -7.77 -4.94 -12.01
CA LYS A 151 -7.14 -4.11 -13.04
C LYS A 151 -6.70 -2.74 -12.53
N GLY A 152 -7.14 -2.37 -11.32
CA GLY A 152 -6.82 -1.08 -10.71
C GLY A 152 -5.33 -0.97 -10.38
N ILE A 153 -4.75 0.21 -10.59
CA ILE A 153 -3.37 0.50 -10.22
C ILE A 153 -3.34 1.76 -9.37
N ILE A 154 -2.73 1.69 -8.20
CA ILE A 154 -2.44 2.84 -7.33
C ILE A 154 -0.93 3.10 -7.33
N ARG A 155 -0.54 4.36 -7.48
CA ARG A 155 0.84 4.82 -7.41
C ARG A 155 0.95 5.95 -6.39
N ILE A 156 1.81 5.78 -5.39
CA ILE A 156 1.98 6.71 -4.28
C ILE A 156 3.43 7.16 -4.28
N SER A 157 3.66 8.44 -4.60
CA SER A 157 4.99 9.09 -4.60
C SER A 157 5.08 10.23 -3.59
N SER A 158 4.08 10.38 -2.72
CA SER A 158 3.97 11.35 -1.62
C SER A 158 3.09 10.73 -0.53
N ASP A 159 2.53 11.54 0.37
CA ASP A 159 1.70 11.03 1.45
C ASP A 159 0.29 10.61 0.99
N ALA A 160 -0.07 9.39 1.38
CA ALA A 160 -1.39 8.83 1.32
C ALA A 160 -1.80 8.40 2.72
N ILE A 161 -2.95 8.87 3.20
CA ILE A 161 -3.45 8.59 4.54
C ILE A 161 -4.83 7.94 4.42
N ASN A 162 -4.97 6.74 4.95
CA ASN A 162 -6.28 6.13 5.20
C ASN A 162 -6.66 6.40 6.64
N HIS A 163 -7.51 7.39 6.90
CA HIS A 163 -7.90 7.81 8.24
C HIS A 163 -8.72 6.75 8.98
N GLY A 164 -8.96 6.94 10.28
CA GLY A 164 -9.62 5.95 11.15
C GLY A 164 -10.97 5.42 10.62
N THR A 165 -11.79 6.28 10.00
CA THR A 165 -13.06 5.89 9.36
C THR A 165 -12.89 5.34 7.94
N GLY A 166 -11.72 5.55 7.35
CA GLY A 166 -11.38 5.15 5.99
C GLY A 166 -11.26 3.64 5.84
N THR A 167 -11.88 3.14 4.77
CA THR A 167 -11.75 1.73 4.35
C THR A 167 -11.17 1.65 2.95
N MET A 168 -10.14 0.84 2.76
CA MET A 168 -9.62 0.47 1.44
C MET A 168 -9.70 -1.04 1.19
N ILE A 169 -10.21 -1.42 0.03
CA ILE A 169 -10.18 -2.79 -0.48
C ILE A 169 -9.40 -2.79 -1.78
N LEU A 170 -8.16 -3.28 -1.72
CA LEU A 170 -7.20 -3.18 -2.81
C LEU A 170 -7.06 -4.56 -3.46
N SER A 171 -7.55 -4.72 -4.70
CA SER A 171 -7.51 -6.00 -5.42
C SER A 171 -6.54 -6.04 -6.59
N GLY A 172 -6.07 -4.88 -7.05
CA GLY A 172 -5.12 -4.73 -8.13
C GLY A 172 -3.70 -4.52 -7.63
N VAL A 173 -2.97 -3.61 -8.28
CA VAL A 173 -1.56 -3.35 -7.95
C VAL A 173 -1.41 -2.02 -7.22
N THR A 174 -0.64 -2.01 -6.14
CA THR A 174 -0.29 -0.80 -5.39
C THR A 174 1.21 -0.63 -5.35
N TYR A 175 1.71 0.54 -5.77
CA TYR A 175 3.11 0.93 -5.69
C TYR A 175 3.27 2.07 -4.70
N ILE A 176 4.13 1.88 -3.69
CA ILE A 176 4.59 2.92 -2.79
C ILE A 176 6.05 3.19 -3.12
N TYR A 177 6.31 4.27 -3.84
CA TYR A 177 7.65 4.63 -4.31
C TYR A 177 8.50 5.21 -3.18
N ASN A 178 9.82 5.32 -3.38
CA ASN A 178 10.78 5.75 -2.35
C ASN A 178 10.42 7.07 -1.66
N SER A 179 9.84 8.03 -2.40
CA SER A 179 9.39 9.32 -1.88
C SER A 179 7.98 9.30 -1.28
N GLY A 180 7.28 8.17 -1.35
CA GLY A 180 5.91 8.01 -0.91
C GLY A 180 5.80 7.40 0.49
N SER A 181 4.77 7.82 1.21
CA SER A 181 4.36 7.25 2.49
C SER A 181 2.90 6.85 2.40
N PHE A 182 2.57 5.61 2.76
CA PHE A 182 1.18 5.21 2.97
C PHE A 182 0.96 4.90 4.45
N ILE A 183 0.23 5.78 5.12
CA ILE A 183 -0.11 5.69 6.53
C ILE A 183 -1.54 5.18 6.63
N ASN A 184 -1.74 4.01 7.22
CA ASN A 184 -3.07 3.48 7.49
C ASN A 184 -3.43 3.59 8.97
N ARG A 185 -4.48 4.37 9.25
CA ARG A 185 -5.13 4.56 10.55
C ARG A 185 -6.48 3.85 10.66
N GLY A 186 -7.12 3.59 9.52
CA GLY A 186 -8.37 2.83 9.44
C GLY A 186 -8.16 1.37 9.03
N GLN A 187 -8.99 0.89 8.09
CA GLN A 187 -8.95 -0.49 7.62
C GLN A 187 -8.47 -0.61 6.17
N VAL A 188 -7.48 -1.48 5.93
CA VAL A 188 -7.03 -1.85 4.58
C VAL A 188 -7.11 -3.37 4.41
N THR A 189 -7.76 -3.81 3.32
CA THR A 189 -7.74 -5.21 2.87
C THR A 189 -7.02 -5.30 1.54
N PHE A 190 -5.90 -6.02 1.52
CA PHE A 190 -5.22 -6.43 0.30
C PHE A 190 -5.83 -7.76 -0.14
N ALA A 191 -6.65 -7.76 -1.19
CA ALA A 191 -7.41 -8.95 -1.61
C ALA A 191 -6.49 -10.03 -2.22
N LYS A 192 -7.00 -11.26 -2.38
CA LYS A 192 -6.19 -12.44 -2.77
C LYS A 192 -5.33 -12.25 -4.03
N LYS A 193 -5.79 -11.45 -4.99
CA LYS A 193 -5.09 -11.19 -6.26
C LYS A 193 -4.28 -9.89 -6.27
N SER A 194 -4.24 -9.16 -5.15
CA SER A 194 -3.52 -7.90 -5.08
C SER A 194 -2.02 -8.12 -4.99
N VAL A 195 -1.27 -7.19 -5.57
CA VAL A 195 0.18 -7.11 -5.40
C VAL A 195 0.54 -5.70 -4.93
N THR A 196 1.21 -5.62 -3.79
CA THR A 196 1.73 -4.36 -3.25
C THR A 196 3.25 -4.40 -3.28
N ALA A 197 3.88 -3.39 -3.86
CA ALA A 197 5.33 -3.23 -3.86
C ALA A 197 5.72 -1.93 -3.15
N ILE A 198 6.61 -2.06 -2.16
CA ILE A 198 6.96 -0.99 -1.22
C ILE A 198 8.45 -0.70 -1.35
N THR A 199 8.76 0.50 -1.84
CA THR A 199 10.10 1.08 -1.91
C THR A 199 10.22 2.31 -1.02
N GLY A 200 9.11 2.98 -0.70
CA GLY A 200 9.04 4.01 0.35
C GLY A 200 8.57 3.43 1.68
N ASN A 201 7.65 4.14 2.34
CA ASN A 201 7.18 3.81 3.68
C ASN A 201 5.72 3.35 3.68
N PHE A 202 5.43 2.28 4.41
CA PHE A 202 4.08 1.88 4.77
C PHE A 202 3.99 1.72 6.27
N SER A 203 3.09 2.47 6.92
CA SER A 203 3.00 2.50 8.37
C SER A 203 1.56 2.35 8.84
N THR A 204 1.39 1.92 10.09
CA THR A 204 0.09 1.80 10.73
C THR A 204 0.09 2.31 12.15
N THR A 205 -1.09 2.75 12.60
CA THR A 205 -1.32 3.19 13.98
C THR A 205 -1.98 2.08 14.81
N GLU A 206 -2.12 2.29 16.12
CA GLU A 206 -2.59 1.28 17.08
C GLU A 206 -4.02 0.79 16.84
N GLU A 207 -4.87 1.63 16.26
CA GLU A 207 -6.26 1.30 15.93
C GLU A 207 -6.43 0.76 14.51
N ALA A 208 -5.37 0.80 13.71
CA ALA A 208 -5.40 0.38 12.32
C ALA A 208 -5.63 -1.12 12.18
N ARG A 209 -6.25 -1.52 11.06
CA ARG A 209 -6.49 -2.91 10.70
C ARG A 209 -5.98 -3.22 9.30
N ILE A 210 -5.18 -4.26 9.18
CA ILE A 210 -4.72 -4.80 7.90
C ILE A 210 -5.14 -6.26 7.75
N PHE A 211 -5.76 -6.56 6.62
CA PHE A 211 -5.97 -7.93 6.13
C PHE A 211 -5.15 -8.15 4.86
N LEU A 212 -4.00 -8.80 4.99
CA LEU A 212 -3.12 -9.11 3.87
C LEU A 212 -3.47 -10.50 3.31
N LYS A 213 -4.34 -10.55 2.30
CA LYS A 213 -4.74 -11.79 1.60
C LYS A 213 -3.97 -12.02 0.29
N GLY A 214 -3.47 -10.95 -0.33
CA GLY A 214 -2.63 -11.00 -1.53
C GLY A 214 -1.14 -11.02 -1.19
N VAL A 215 -0.33 -10.47 -2.09
CA VAL A 215 1.13 -10.39 -1.92
C VAL A 215 1.56 -8.97 -1.57
N MET A 216 2.38 -8.81 -0.53
CA MET A 216 3.06 -7.57 -0.19
C MET A 216 4.57 -7.80 -0.25
N ARG A 217 5.27 -6.93 -0.99
CA ARG A 217 6.72 -6.98 -1.19
C ARG A 217 7.37 -5.72 -0.64
N VAL A 218 8.20 -5.89 0.38
CA VAL A 218 9.05 -4.83 0.93
C VAL A 218 10.39 -4.93 0.24
N THR A 219 10.67 -4.01 -0.69
CA THR A 219 11.95 -3.97 -1.41
C THR A 219 13.08 -3.53 -0.48
N ILE A 220 14.34 -3.64 -0.91
CA ILE A 220 15.52 -3.32 -0.07
C ILE A 220 15.50 -1.89 0.52
N ASN A 221 14.92 -0.93 -0.21
CA ASN A 221 14.77 0.45 0.26
C ASN A 221 13.45 0.67 1.02
N GLY A 222 12.52 -0.28 0.93
CA GLY A 222 11.21 -0.19 1.54
C GLY A 222 11.26 -0.39 3.05
N THR A 223 10.38 0.34 3.73
CA THR A 223 10.15 0.18 5.16
C THR A 223 8.67 -0.05 5.43
N VAL A 224 8.37 -1.07 6.23
CA VAL A 224 7.05 -1.35 6.76
C VAL A 224 7.10 -1.28 8.29
N SER A 225 6.29 -0.43 8.90
CA SER A 225 6.03 -0.43 10.34
C SER A 225 4.59 -0.81 10.62
N LEU A 226 4.41 -1.95 11.30
CA LEU A 226 3.11 -2.49 11.65
C LEU A 226 2.79 -2.14 13.08
N ASN A 227 1.59 -1.62 13.32
CA ASN A 227 0.98 -1.42 14.61
C ASN A 227 -0.51 -1.82 14.54
N GLY A 228 -1.17 -1.95 15.68
CA GLY A 228 -2.58 -2.36 15.72
C GLY A 228 -2.80 -3.78 15.21
N TYR A 229 -3.85 -4.02 14.43
CA TYR A 229 -4.19 -5.37 13.97
C TYR A 229 -3.59 -5.71 12.61
N PHE A 230 -2.78 -6.77 12.56
CA PHE A 230 -2.25 -7.29 11.31
C PHE A 230 -2.61 -8.78 11.13
N SER A 231 -3.41 -9.07 10.10
CA SER A 231 -3.74 -10.43 9.69
C SER A 231 -3.00 -10.82 8.41
N LEU A 232 -2.00 -11.71 8.53
CA LEU A 232 -1.29 -12.33 7.41
C LEU A 232 -2.01 -13.59 6.95
N ILE A 233 -2.64 -13.49 5.78
CA ILE A 233 -3.44 -14.55 5.15
C ILE A 233 -2.81 -15.01 3.83
N GLY A 234 -2.18 -14.10 3.09
CA GLY A 234 -1.45 -14.35 1.85
C GLY A 234 0.05 -14.39 2.06
N GLU A 235 0.77 -13.52 1.35
CA GLU A 235 2.24 -13.54 1.29
C GLU A 235 2.83 -12.18 1.65
N LEU A 236 3.83 -12.19 2.52
CA LEU A 236 4.67 -11.05 2.85
C LEU A 236 6.14 -11.41 2.54
N GLU A 237 6.72 -10.72 1.56
CA GLU A 237 8.10 -10.89 1.14
C GLU A 237 8.91 -9.67 1.59
N VAL A 238 9.95 -9.87 2.40
CA VAL A 238 10.73 -8.78 3.00
C VAL A 238 12.16 -8.82 2.49
N SER A 239 12.60 -7.73 1.89
CA SER A 239 14.00 -7.47 1.54
C SER A 239 14.56 -6.20 2.17
N GLY A 240 13.70 -5.26 2.56
CA GLY A 240 14.06 -4.06 3.32
C GLY A 240 13.76 -4.24 4.81
N LYS A 241 13.09 -3.25 5.40
CA LYS A 241 12.84 -3.21 6.85
C LYS A 241 11.38 -3.54 7.17
N LEU A 242 11.16 -4.42 8.14
CA LEU A 242 9.85 -4.73 8.70
C LEU A 242 9.92 -4.59 10.23
N PHE A 243 9.08 -3.72 10.78
CA PHE A 243 8.93 -3.50 12.20
C PHE A 243 7.57 -4.01 12.66
N PHE A 244 7.56 -4.89 13.66
CA PHE A 244 6.38 -5.16 14.46
C PHE A 244 6.46 -4.28 15.71
N GLU A 245 5.65 -3.21 15.74
CA GLU A 245 5.61 -2.29 16.87
C GLU A 245 5.00 -2.95 18.12
N LYS A 246 5.21 -2.32 19.28
CA LYS A 246 4.85 -2.86 20.61
C LYS A 246 3.40 -3.35 20.72
N ASN A 247 2.47 -2.66 20.07
CA ASN A 247 1.02 -2.88 20.19
C ASN A 247 0.43 -3.71 19.03
N VAL A 248 1.28 -4.39 18.25
CA VAL A 248 0.79 -5.26 17.17
C VAL A 248 0.09 -6.51 17.70
N ARG A 249 -1.17 -6.65 17.28
CA ARG A 249 -1.96 -7.88 17.35
C ARG A 249 -1.81 -8.62 16.03
N TYR A 250 -0.86 -9.56 16.01
CA TYR A 250 -0.53 -10.36 14.82
C TYR A 250 -1.35 -11.65 14.77
N TYR A 251 -2.03 -11.87 13.65
CA TYR A 251 -2.72 -13.11 13.33
C TYR A 251 -2.20 -13.69 12.03
N ARG A 252 -1.89 -14.98 12.02
CA ARG A 252 -1.41 -15.70 10.85
C ARG A 252 -2.33 -16.88 10.55
N VAL A 253 -2.76 -17.00 9.30
CA VAL A 253 -3.53 -18.16 8.83
C VAL A 253 -2.62 -19.27 8.34
N ASN A 254 -2.97 -20.53 8.60
CA ASN A 254 -2.27 -21.69 8.03
C ASN A 254 -2.22 -21.60 6.49
N GLY A 255 -1.01 -21.72 5.93
CA GLY A 255 -0.76 -21.58 4.50
C GLY A 255 -0.39 -20.16 4.04
N SER A 256 -0.39 -19.17 4.94
CA SER A 256 0.22 -17.86 4.65
C SER A 256 1.75 -17.93 4.77
N THR A 257 2.47 -17.05 4.05
CA THR A 257 3.94 -17.06 4.02
C THR A 257 4.49 -15.70 4.43
N LEU A 258 5.44 -15.71 5.36
CA LEU A 258 6.36 -14.61 5.63
C LEU A 258 7.77 -15.07 5.23
N SER A 259 8.34 -14.45 4.20
CA SER A 259 9.67 -14.75 3.70
C SER A 259 10.58 -13.53 3.83
N ALA A 260 11.85 -13.80 4.13
CA ALA A 260 12.87 -12.77 4.31
C ALA A 260 14.07 -13.09 3.44
N SER A 261 14.56 -12.11 2.69
CA SER A 261 15.83 -12.21 1.97
C SER A 261 17.01 -11.95 2.91
N LYS A 262 18.25 -12.14 2.42
CA LYS A 262 19.48 -11.87 3.18
C LYS A 262 19.61 -10.40 3.62
N SER A 263 19.05 -9.45 2.87
CA SER A 263 19.11 -8.02 3.20
C SER A 263 17.98 -7.58 4.14
N ALA A 264 17.05 -8.47 4.46
CA ALA A 264 15.90 -8.12 5.28
C ALA A 264 16.33 -7.80 6.71
N ARG A 265 15.78 -6.72 7.26
CA ARG A 265 15.86 -6.41 8.69
C ARG A 265 14.46 -6.49 9.28
N ILE A 266 14.21 -7.52 10.07
CA ILE A 266 12.94 -7.72 10.77
C ILE A 266 13.19 -7.47 12.25
N VAL A 267 12.46 -6.51 12.82
CA VAL A 267 12.56 -6.14 14.24
C VAL A 267 11.18 -6.31 14.87
N ASP A 268 11.12 -7.03 15.98
CA ASP A 268 9.89 -7.27 16.72
C ASP A 268 10.00 -6.64 18.10
N TYR A 269 9.27 -5.53 18.30
CA TYR A 269 9.23 -4.79 19.56
C TYR A 269 8.08 -5.25 20.48
N ARG A 270 7.31 -6.27 20.10
CA ARG A 270 6.25 -6.82 20.96
C ARG A 270 6.87 -7.47 22.20
N SER A 271 6.23 -7.32 23.35
CA SER A 271 6.63 -8.01 24.58
C SER A 271 6.32 -9.51 24.49
N ASP A 272 7.06 -10.33 25.24
CA ASP A 272 7.00 -11.81 25.23
C ASP A 272 5.63 -12.42 25.63
N GLY A 273 4.61 -11.61 25.93
CA GLY A 273 3.24 -12.05 26.26
C GLY A 273 2.17 -11.81 25.20
N ASN A 274 2.46 -11.10 24.09
CA ASN A 274 1.44 -10.54 23.18
C ASN A 274 1.17 -11.37 21.90
N GLY A 275 1.30 -12.70 21.97
CA GLY A 275 0.87 -13.63 20.91
C GLY A 275 2.01 -14.26 20.11
N ALA A 276 1.66 -15.00 19.04
CA ALA A 276 2.62 -15.77 18.26
C ALA A 276 3.74 -14.88 17.68
N LYS A 277 4.99 -15.29 17.90
CA LYS A 277 6.18 -14.67 17.25
C LYS A 277 6.13 -14.93 15.74
N PRO A 278 6.71 -14.06 14.90
CA PRO A 278 6.70 -14.24 13.46
C PRO A 278 7.64 -15.41 13.13
N ASP A 279 7.06 -16.55 12.74
CA ASP A 279 7.86 -17.69 12.30
C ASP A 279 8.34 -17.45 10.86
N LEU A 280 9.64 -17.16 10.72
CA LEU A 280 10.26 -16.85 9.43
C LEU A 280 10.52 -18.15 8.67
N PHE A 281 9.93 -18.28 7.49
CA PHE A 281 10.30 -19.37 6.59
C PHE A 281 11.47 -18.87 5.74
N SER A 282 12.68 -19.34 6.06
CA SER A 282 13.86 -19.07 5.25
C SER A 282 13.84 -19.94 3.99
N THR A 283 13.14 -19.51 2.95
CA THR A 283 13.36 -20.08 1.62
C THR A 283 14.69 -19.57 1.08
N GLY A 284 15.79 -20.22 1.48
CA GLY A 284 17.12 -19.99 0.91
C GLY A 284 18.31 -19.87 1.87
N MET A 285 18.31 -20.47 3.06
CA MET A 285 19.52 -20.47 3.89
C MET A 285 20.49 -21.62 3.53
N LYS A 286 21.71 -21.23 3.16
CA LYS A 286 22.91 -21.87 3.73
C LYS A 286 23.21 -21.14 5.05
N GLY A 287 22.89 -21.78 6.16
CA GLY A 287 23.10 -21.30 7.53
C GLY A 287 21.96 -21.74 8.44
N ILE A 288 22.26 -22.17 9.65
CA ILE A 288 21.25 -22.56 10.65
C ILE A 288 21.24 -21.44 11.69
N ASP A 289 20.06 -20.88 11.99
CA ASP A 289 19.90 -20.00 13.14
C ASP A 289 19.98 -20.83 14.43
N VAL A 290 20.94 -20.50 15.27
CA VAL A 290 21.26 -21.19 16.51
C VAL A 290 21.16 -20.28 17.74
N SER A 291 20.47 -19.14 17.61
CA SER A 291 20.30 -18.17 18.70
C SER A 291 19.65 -18.76 19.96
N SER A 292 18.80 -19.79 19.82
CA SER A 292 18.17 -20.52 20.93
C SER A 292 19.02 -21.64 21.53
N TRP A 293 20.19 -21.95 20.96
CA TRP A 293 21.06 -23.06 21.37
C TRP A 293 22.48 -22.60 21.74
N GLN A 294 22.68 -21.29 21.98
CA GLN A 294 23.99 -20.70 22.25
C GLN A 294 24.75 -21.42 23.38
N ASP A 295 24.03 -21.83 24.42
CA ASP A 295 24.61 -22.49 25.60
C ASP A 295 24.92 -23.98 25.39
N ALA A 296 24.35 -24.59 24.35
CA ALA A 296 24.57 -25.99 23.99
C ALA A 296 25.66 -26.17 22.92
N ILE A 297 26.19 -25.07 22.37
CA ILE A 297 27.17 -25.10 21.28
C ILE A 297 28.58 -24.94 21.82
N ASP A 298 29.45 -25.90 21.46
CA ASP A 298 30.88 -25.81 21.72
C ASP A 298 31.54 -24.85 20.72
N TRP A 299 31.52 -23.56 21.09
CA TRP A 299 32.12 -22.48 20.31
C TRP A 299 33.63 -22.64 20.10
N LYS A 300 34.30 -23.40 20.96
CA LYS A 300 35.73 -23.66 20.85
C LYS A 300 36.01 -24.61 19.68
N LYS A 301 35.17 -25.63 19.49
CA LYS A 301 35.20 -26.50 18.30
C LYS A 301 34.84 -25.76 17.03
N VAL A 302 33.82 -24.90 17.06
CA VAL A 302 33.41 -24.09 15.90
C VAL A 302 34.56 -23.19 15.43
N LYS A 303 35.19 -22.46 16.36
CA LYS A 303 36.33 -21.59 16.06
C LYS A 303 37.54 -22.35 15.49
N ASN A 304 37.79 -23.56 15.96
CA ASN A 304 38.87 -24.42 15.44
C ASN A 304 38.56 -25.05 14.08
N SER A 305 37.29 -25.06 13.66
CA SER A 305 36.88 -25.58 12.35
C SER A 305 37.04 -24.58 11.21
N GLY A 306 37.34 -23.31 11.52
CA GLY A 306 37.60 -22.27 10.52
C GLY A 306 36.36 -21.75 9.79
N VAL A 307 35.16 -21.99 10.36
CA VAL A 307 33.87 -21.44 9.91
C VAL A 307 33.59 -20.12 10.62
#